data_AF-A0A3A4MPM5-F1
#
_entry.id   AF-A0A3A4MPM5-F1
#
_cell.length_a   1.000
_cell.length_b   1.000
_cell.length_c   1.000
_cell.angle_alpha   90.00
_cell.angle_beta   90.00
_cell.angle_gamma   90.00
#
_symmetry.space_group_name_H-M   'P 1'
#
loop_
_entity.id
_entity.type
_entity.pdbx_description
1 polymer ?
#
loop_
_entity_poly.entity_id
_entity_poly.type
_entity_poly.pdbx_seq_one_letter_code
_entity_poly.pdbx_strand_id
1 'polypeptide(L)' 'MKASAWVYDKGDWYYVSSSGAMLANDWVKDNGKWYDLASSGKMLRNTYTPDGYYVGNSGAWQ' A
#
# COMPACT_ATOMS: atom_id res chain seq x y z
N MET A 1 -6.98 14.49 -15.59
CA MET A 1 -7.44 13.51 -14.57
C MET A 1 -6.20 13.07 -13.81
N LYS A 2 -6.18 13.14 -12.47
CA LYS A 2 -5.01 12.65 -11.72
C LYS A 2 -5.05 11.13 -11.68
N ALA A 3 -3.92 10.49 -11.93
CA ALA A 3 -3.75 9.06 -11.74
C ALA A 3 -3.45 8.78 -10.26
N SER A 4 -3.88 7.63 -9.78
CA SER A 4 -3.40 7.13 -8.49
C SER A 4 -1.91 6.83 -8.58
N ALA A 5 -1.17 7.04 -7.50
CA ALA A 5 0.29 6.93 -7.50
C ALA A 5 0.86 6.47 -6.17
N TRP A 6 1.94 5.69 -6.25
CA TRP A 6 2.82 5.38 -5.14
C TRP A 6 3.70 6.59 -4.79
N VAL A 7 3.79 6.89 -3.51
CA VAL A 7 4.62 7.97 -2.95
C VAL A 7 5.59 7.37 -1.94
N TYR A 8 6.87 7.65 -2.09
CA TYR A 8 7.89 7.26 -1.12
C TYR A 8 8.26 8.47 -0.26
N ASP A 9 8.00 8.38 1.04
CA ASP A 9 8.34 9.43 2.02
C ASP A 9 9.03 8.80 3.22
N LYS A 10 10.18 9.36 3.63
CA LYS A 10 10.91 9.02 4.86
C LYS A 10 11.14 7.52 5.11
N GLY A 11 11.33 6.72 4.07
CA GLY A 11 11.61 5.28 4.20
C GLY A 11 10.42 4.36 3.94
N ASP A 12 9.23 4.93 3.82
CA ASP A 12 7.95 4.24 3.72
C ASP A 12 7.23 4.56 2.41
N TRP A 13 6.42 3.61 1.95
CA TRP A 13 5.57 3.77 0.77
C TRP A 13 4.14 4.07 1.17
N TYR A 14 3.49 4.92 0.39
CA TYR A 14 2.11 5.37 0.56
C TYR A 14 1.42 5.32 -0.80
N TYR A 15 0.09 5.22 -0.82
CA TYR A 15 -0.67 5.32 -2.05
C TYR A 15 -1.64 6.49 -2.01
N VAL A 16 -1.64 7.27 -3.07
CA VAL A 16 -2.54 8.41 -3.24
C VAL A 16 -3.51 8.08 -4.36
N SER A 17 -4.80 8.20 -4.09
CA SER A 17 -5.86 7.99 -5.08
C SER A 17 -5.91 9.14 -6.10
N SER A 18 -6.69 8.95 -7.17
CA SER A 18 -6.94 9.98 -8.19
C SER A 18 -7.56 11.27 -7.65
N SER A 19 -8.16 11.26 -6.46
CA SER A 19 -8.66 12.47 -5.80
C SER A 19 -7.56 13.29 -5.12
N GLY A 20 -6.36 12.72 -4.96
CA GLY A 20 -5.27 13.28 -4.15
C GLY A 20 -5.33 12.86 -2.68
N ALA A 21 -6.33 12.09 -2.26
CA ALA A 21 -6.41 11.53 -0.91
C ALA A 21 -5.48 10.32 -0.76
N MET A 22 -4.73 10.28 0.35
CA MET A 22 -3.95 9.11 0.76
C MET A 22 -4.87 7.99 1.22
N LEU A 23 -4.61 6.76 0.78
CA LEU A 23 -5.31 5.56 1.25
C LEU A 23 -4.70 5.05 2.56
N ALA A 24 -5.53 4.45 3.40
CA ALA A 24 -5.15 3.85 4.69
C ALA A 24 -6.19 2.81 5.11
N ASN A 25 -5.76 1.73 5.77
CA ASN A 25 -6.58 0.54 6.05
C ASN A 25 -7.24 -0.03 4.79
N ASP A 26 -6.49 -0.10 3.68
CA ASP A 26 -7.05 -0.49 2.40
C ASP A 26 -6.03 -1.24 1.55
N TRP A 27 -6.55 -2.09 0.67
CA TRP A 27 -5.80 -2.90 -0.27
C TRP A 27 -5.71 -2.21 -1.63
N VAL A 28 -4.49 -2.11 -2.15
CA VAL A 28 -4.20 -1.55 -3.47
C VAL A 28 -3.78 -2.67 -4.41
N LYS A 29 -4.46 -2.78 -5.56
CA LYS A 29 -4.01 -3.64 -6.65
C LYS A 29 -3.22 -2.81 -7.66
N ASP A 30 -1.94 -3.11 -7.80
CA ASP A 30 -1.06 -2.47 -8.76
C ASP A 30 -0.22 -3.50 -9.51
N ASN A 31 -0.20 -3.38 -10.84
CA ASN A 31 0.47 -4.32 -11.76
C ASN A 31 0.19 -5.82 -11.46
N GLY A 32 -1.06 -6.15 -11.14
CA GLY A 32 -1.49 -7.52 -10.85
C GLY A 32 -1.14 -8.04 -9.44
N LYS A 33 -0.45 -7.25 -8.62
CA LYS A 33 -0.09 -7.57 -7.24
C LYS A 33 -0.91 -6.73 -6.27
N TRP A 34 -1.08 -7.24 -5.07
CA TRP A 34 -1.82 -6.59 -4.00
C TRP A 34 -0.89 -6.09 -2.91
N TYR A 35 -1.21 -4.94 -2.35
CA TYR A 35 -0.43 -4.28 -1.31
C TYR A 35 -1.39 -3.74 -0.25
N ASP A 36 -1.10 -3.98 1.02
CA ASP A 36 -1.94 -3.51 2.12
C ASP A 36 -1.36 -2.23 2.74
N LEU A 37 -2.23 -1.25 2.99
CA LEU A 37 -1.86 -0.01 3.68
C LEU A 37 -2.38 -0.03 5.10
N ALA A 38 -1.49 0.18 6.05
CA ALA A 38 -1.83 0.33 7.46
C ALA A 38 -2.72 1.56 7.72
N SER A 39 -3.23 1.68 8.94
CA SER A 39 -4.00 2.85 9.39
C SER A 39 -3.26 4.19 9.28
N SER A 40 -1.93 4.14 9.27
CA SER A 40 -1.06 5.31 9.05
C SER A 40 -0.86 5.66 7.56
N GLY A 41 -1.43 4.88 6.64
CA GLY A 41 -1.22 4.96 5.19
C GLY A 41 0.06 4.29 4.69
N LYS A 42 0.92 3.82 5.60
CA LYS A 42 2.16 3.12 5.26
C LYS A 42 1.85 1.75 4.66
N MET A 43 2.48 1.43 3.54
CA MET A 43 2.46 0.11 2.95
C MET A 43 3.16 -0.89 3.87
N LEU A 44 2.47 -1.97 4.20
CA LEU A 44 3.07 -3.08 4.93
C LEU A 44 4.07 -3.83 4.04
N ARG A 45 5.20 -4.25 4.62
CA ARG A 45 6.18 -5.14 3.97
C ARG A 45 6.86 -6.01 5.00
N ASN A 46 7.21 -7.23 4.59
CA ASN A 46 7.92 -8.21 5.42
C ASN A 46 7.20 -8.47 6.76
N THR A 47 5.88 -8.59 6.72
CA THR A 47 5.01 -8.74 7.90
C THR A 47 3.68 -9.41 7.51
N TYR A 48 2.90 -9.81 8.50
CA TYR A 48 1.50 -10.17 8.32
C TYR A 48 0.60 -8.93 8.33
N THR A 49 -0.39 -8.89 7.44
CA THR A 49 -1.46 -7.88 7.44
C THR A 49 -2.44 -8.13 8.59
N PRO A 50 -3.28 -7.14 8.96
CA PRO A 50 -4.35 -7.35 9.94
C PRO A 50 -5.33 -8.47 9.55
N ASP A 51 -5.48 -8.73 8.25
CA ASP A 51 -6.30 -9.80 7.68
C ASP A 51 -5.62 -11.19 7.73
N GLY A 52 -4.38 -11.26 8.21
CA GLY A 52 -3.63 -12.51 8.38
C GLY A 52 -2.83 -12.97 7.15
N TYR A 53 -2.69 -12.14 6.12
CA TYR A 53 -1.90 -12.47 4.93
C TYR A 53 -0.45 -12.01 5.08
N TYR A 54 0.51 -12.81 4.62
CA TYR A 54 1.92 -12.39 4.61
C TYR A 54 2.23 -11.55 3.36
N VAL A 55 2.79 -10.36 3.57
CA VAL A 55 3.33 -9.51 2.49
C VAL A 55 4.86 -9.57 2.51
N GLY A 56 5.46 -9.79 1.34
CA GLY A 56 6.91 -9.96 1.21
C GLY A 56 7.71 -8.66 1.43
N ASN A 57 9.02 -8.71 1.23
CA ASN A 57 9.91 -7.54 1.36
C ASN A 57 9.53 -6.38 0.42
N SER A 58 8.91 -6.68 -0.73
CA SER A 58 8.38 -5.66 -1.65
C SER A 58 7.01 -5.12 -1.24
N GLY A 59 6.42 -5.60 -0.14
CA GLY A 59 5.04 -5.32 0.28
C GLY A 59 3.96 -6.01 -0.56
N ALA A 60 4.35 -6.75 -1.60
CA ALA A 60 3.41 -7.50 -2.41
C ALA A 60 2.92 -8.73 -1.63
N TRP A 61 1.60 -8.88 -1.56
CA TRP A 61 0.97 -10.15 -1.25
C TRP A 61 1.21 -11.15 -2.40
N GLN A 62 1.43 -12.42 -2.03
CA GLN A 62 1.71 -13.52 -2.96
C GLN A 62 0.44 -14.04 -3.62
#